data_AF-A0A8S1M2W7-F1
#
_entry.id   AF-A0A8S1M2W7-F1
#
_cell.length_a   1.000
_cell.length_b   1.000
_cell.length_c   1.000
_cell.angle_alpha   90.00
_cell.angle_beta   90.00
_cell.angle_gamma   90.00
#
_symmetry.space_group_name_H-M   'P 1'
#
loop_
_entity.id
_entity.type
_entity.pdbx_description
1 polymer ?
#
loop_
_entity_poly.entity_id
_entity_poly.type
_entity_poly.pdbx_seq_one_letter_code
_entity_poly.pdbx_strand_id
1 'polypeptide(L)'
;MQNRPLDWICIGCKNLNYSFRKYCNRCKTFTRDAPGTKFIPLEQTNLIDSLKLSEPDLTGSGHSTTDSVGSKAQDQTIFHQALFLENLTQSKQETVNKNFNFMKICTLCKTENYFYQSKCKQCGFIIAL
;
A
#
# COMPACT_ATOMS: atom_id res chain seq x y z
N MET A 1 12.26 30.80 -3.92
CA MET A 1 12.17 29.38 -3.48
C MET A 1 11.79 28.54 -4.69
N GLN A 2 12.70 27.70 -5.21
CA GLN A 2 12.36 26.84 -6.34
C GLN A 2 11.61 25.61 -5.81
N ASN A 3 10.31 25.52 -6.14
CA ASN A 3 9.49 24.35 -5.84
C ASN A 3 9.99 23.18 -6.69
N ARG A 4 10.75 22.25 -6.10
CA ARG A 4 11.21 21.05 -6.82
C ARG A 4 10.00 20.16 -7.09
N PRO A 5 9.62 19.91 -8.36
CA PRO A 5 8.45 19.11 -8.66
C PRO A 5 8.67 17.66 -8.17
N LEU A 6 7.64 17.04 -7.59
CA LEU A 6 7.68 15.68 -7.04
C LEU A 6 7.51 14.62 -8.14
N ASP A 7 8.25 13.52 -8.03
CA ASP A 7 8.07 12.35 -8.90
C ASP A 7 6.73 11.67 -8.61
N TRP A 8 6.22 10.89 -9.56
CA TRP A 8 4.86 10.35 -9.48
C TRP A 8 4.70 8.93 -10.02
N ILE A 9 3.83 8.15 -9.37
CA ILE A 9 3.54 6.76 -9.72
C ILE A 9 2.26 6.70 -10.57
N CYS A 10 2.36 6.10 -11.75
CA CYS A 10 1.22 5.92 -12.65
C CYS A 10 0.14 5.02 -12.04
N ILE A 11 -1.13 5.45 -12.08
CA ILE A 11 -2.23 4.67 -11.54
C ILE A 11 -2.52 3.37 -12.32
N GLY A 12 -2.32 3.38 -13.65
CA GLY A 12 -2.62 2.25 -14.52
C GLY A 12 -1.55 1.16 -14.52
N CYS A 13 -0.27 1.52 -14.63
CA CYS A 13 0.82 0.56 -14.77
C CYS A 13 1.84 0.57 -13.63
N LYS A 14 1.60 1.36 -12.57
CA LYS A 14 2.48 1.54 -11.40
C LYS A 14 3.92 1.96 -11.71
N ASN A 15 4.17 2.43 -12.95
CA ASN A 15 5.48 2.95 -13.33
C ASN A 15 5.79 4.26 -12.62
N LEU A 16 6.97 4.35 -12.01
CA LEU A 16 7.54 5.60 -11.50
C LEU A 16 7.94 6.52 -12.65
N ASN A 17 7.50 7.78 -12.61
CA ASN A 17 7.79 8.79 -13.61
C ASN A 17 8.44 10.00 -12.95
N TYR A 18 9.44 10.56 -13.64
CA TYR A 18 10.05 11.81 -13.23
C TYR A 18 9.04 12.97 -13.25
N SER A 19 9.24 13.89 -12.31
CA SER A 19 8.33 14.99 -12.00
C SER A 19 8.02 15.93 -13.16
N PHE A 20 8.95 16.08 -14.11
CA PHE A 20 8.78 16.87 -15.32
C PHE A 20 7.86 16.20 -16.36
N ARG A 21 7.55 14.91 -16.23
CA ARG A 21 6.73 14.20 -17.22
C ARG A 21 5.24 14.48 -16.98
N LYS A 22 4.58 14.95 -18.04
CA LYS A 22 3.11 15.15 -18.08
C LYS A 22 2.35 13.82 -18.20
N TYR A 23 2.89 12.85 -18.94
CA TYR A 23 2.29 11.54 -19.20
C TYR A 23 3.21 10.41 -18.74
N CYS A 24 2.62 9.27 -18.40
CA CYS A 24 3.38 8.09 -17.98
C CYS A 24 4.39 7.67 -19.05
N ASN A 25 5.64 7.41 -18.65
CA ASN A 25 6.68 6.99 -19.59
C ASN A 25 6.43 5.59 -20.17
N ARG A 26 5.69 4.75 -19.46
CA ARG A 26 5.41 3.36 -19.86
C ARG A 26 4.12 3.23 -20.67
N CYS A 27 2.95 3.45 -20.05
CA CYS A 27 1.68 3.21 -20.73
C CYS A 27 1.18 4.39 -21.58
N LYS A 28 1.74 5.60 -21.40
CA LYS A 28 1.31 6.84 -22.08
C LYS A 28 -0.17 7.23 -21.89
N THR A 29 -0.93 6.47 -21.10
CA THR A 29 -2.38 6.66 -20.92
C THR A 29 -2.73 7.68 -19.85
N PHE A 30 -2.04 7.64 -18.71
CA PHE A 30 -2.36 8.48 -17.55
C PHE A 30 -1.43 9.68 -17.43
N THR A 31 -1.98 10.78 -16.95
CA THR A 31 -1.25 12.03 -16.68
C THR A 31 -0.82 12.12 -15.22
N ARG A 32 0.16 12.99 -14.95
CA ARG A 32 0.63 13.28 -13.58
C ARG A 32 -0.51 13.73 -12.67
N ASP A 33 -1.41 14.57 -13.19
CA ASP A 33 -2.47 15.19 -12.40
C ASP A 33 -3.78 14.36 -12.40
N ALA A 34 -3.71 13.09 -12.83
CA ALA A 34 -4.86 12.18 -12.80
C ALA A 34 -5.32 11.89 -11.36
N PRO A 35 -6.64 11.74 -11.11
CA PRO A 35 -7.15 11.36 -9.80
C PRO A 35 -6.52 10.04 -9.30
N GLY A 36 -6.02 10.05 -8.07
CA GLY A 36 -5.40 8.88 -7.45
C GLY A 36 -3.92 8.67 -7.78
N THR A 37 -3.28 9.57 -8.54
CA THR A 37 -1.82 9.57 -8.70
C THR A 37 -1.14 9.76 -7.33
N LYS A 38 -0.15 8.91 -7.05
CA LYS A 38 0.68 9.01 -5.85
C LYS A 38 1.96 9.77 -6.17
N PHE A 39 2.27 10.80 -5.38
CA PHE A 39 3.52 11.54 -5.47
C PHE A 39 4.52 10.98 -4.47
N ILE A 40 5.79 10.92 -4.88
CA ILE A 40 6.90 10.51 -4.01
C ILE A 40 7.55 11.78 -3.47
N PRO A 41 7.53 12.02 -2.14
CA PRO A 41 8.31 13.07 -1.52
C PRO A 41 9.81 12.85 -1.78
N LEU A 42 10.52 13.90 -2.19
CA LEU A 42 11.96 13.85 -2.47
C LEU A 42 12.85 13.64 -1.21
N GLU A 43 12.25 13.52 -0.02
CA GLU A 43 12.98 13.50 1.27
C GLU A 43 13.31 12.10 1.82
N GLN A 44 13.07 11.01 1.09
CA GLN A 44 13.46 9.67 1.56
C GLN A 44 14.44 8.99 0.61
N THR A 45 15.71 9.37 0.74
CA THR A 45 16.85 8.69 0.09
C THR A 45 17.12 7.28 0.62
N ASN A 46 16.42 6.83 1.69
CA ASN A 46 16.75 5.58 2.39
C ASN A 46 15.76 4.42 2.18
N LEU A 47 14.78 4.54 1.26
CA LEU A 47 13.83 3.45 0.97
C LEU A 47 14.22 2.58 -0.24
N ILE A 48 15.30 2.93 -0.95
CA ILE A 48 15.76 2.17 -2.12
C ILE A 48 16.50 0.88 -1.72
N ASP A 49 17.05 0.80 -0.50
CA ASP A 49 17.80 -0.37 -0.05
C ASP A 49 16.92 -1.60 0.25
N SER A 50 15.63 -1.40 0.57
CA SER A 50 14.75 -2.51 0.95
C SER A 50 14.11 -3.26 -0.23
N LEU A 51 14.29 -2.81 -1.48
CA LEU A 51 13.71 -3.44 -2.68
C LEU A 51 14.73 -4.23 -3.51
N LYS A 52 15.98 -4.39 -3.03
CA LYS A 52 17.11 -4.88 -3.83
C LYS A 52 17.72 -6.24 -3.43
N LEU A 53 17.02 -7.09 -2.68
CA LEU A 53 17.50 -8.45 -2.39
C LEU A 53 16.55 -9.53 -2.90
N SER A 54 16.66 -9.79 -4.20
CA SER A 54 16.49 -11.14 -4.73
C SER A 54 17.49 -11.32 -5.88
N GLU A 55 18.74 -11.60 -5.56
CA GLU A 55 19.59 -12.44 -6.43
C GLU A 55 20.50 -13.31 -5.54
N PRO A 56 20.66 -14.61 -5.85
CA PRO A 56 21.27 -15.62 -5.00
C PRO A 56 22.79 -15.79 -5.21
N ASP A 57 23.41 -16.30 -4.14
CA ASP A 57 24.68 -17.05 -4.02
C ASP A 57 25.98 -16.51 -4.65
N LEU A 58 27.06 -16.57 -3.85
CA LEU A 58 28.28 -17.35 -4.12
C LEU A 58 29.46 -16.80 -3.30
N THR A 59 30.09 -17.69 -2.52
CA THR A 59 31.46 -17.60 -1.97
C THR A 59 31.70 -16.53 -0.88
N GLY A 60 32.43 -16.76 0.20
CA GLY A 60 33.28 -17.86 0.63
C GLY A 60 34.16 -17.33 1.79
N SER A 61 34.39 -18.20 2.78
CA SER A 61 35.61 -18.33 3.60
C SER A 61 36.30 -17.11 4.23
N GLY A 62 36.51 -17.16 5.57
CA GLY A 62 37.70 -16.53 6.18
C GLY A 62 37.61 -16.11 7.67
N HIS A 63 38.05 -17.02 8.58
CA HIS A 63 38.91 -16.86 9.78
C HIS A 63 38.67 -15.71 10.82
N SER A 64 38.35 -16.03 12.11
CA SER A 64 39.26 -16.23 13.30
C SER A 64 39.62 -14.90 14.02
N THR A 65 39.64 -14.71 15.35
CA THR A 65 39.92 -15.52 16.56
C THR A 65 39.36 -14.86 17.85
N THR A 66 39.14 -15.67 18.92
CA THR A 66 39.44 -15.42 20.37
C THR A 66 38.77 -14.23 21.11
N ASP A 67 38.29 -14.28 22.37
CA ASP A 67 38.53 -15.16 23.51
C ASP A 67 37.33 -15.17 24.48
N SER A 68 37.32 -16.20 25.31
CA SER A 68 36.31 -16.58 26.29
C SER A 68 36.39 -15.76 27.58
N VAL A 69 35.25 -15.41 28.20
CA VAL A 69 35.01 -15.57 29.66
C VAL A 69 33.51 -15.72 29.88
N GLY A 70 33.11 -16.84 30.47
CA GLY A 70 31.74 -17.12 30.86
C GLY A 70 31.37 -16.53 32.22
N SER A 71 30.08 -16.20 32.40
CA SER A 71 29.35 -16.34 33.66
C SER A 71 27.85 -16.26 33.43
N LYS A 72 27.14 -16.96 34.31
CA LYS A 72 25.76 -17.45 34.23
C LYS A 72 24.70 -16.35 34.26
N ALA A 73 23.64 -16.50 33.44
CA ALA A 73 22.27 -16.12 33.77
C ALA A 73 21.33 -16.64 32.68
N GLN A 74 20.70 -17.80 32.92
CA GLN A 74 19.55 -18.26 32.14
C GLN A 74 18.27 -17.81 32.86
N ASP A 75 17.31 -17.36 32.06
CA ASP A 75 15.89 -17.17 32.37
C ASP A 75 15.47 -16.07 33.35
N GLN A 76 15.41 -14.82 32.84
CA GLN A 76 14.51 -13.79 33.37
C GLN A 76 13.95 -12.85 32.27
N THR A 77 13.43 -13.37 31.17
CA THR A 77 12.70 -12.56 30.17
C THR A 77 11.38 -13.17 29.70
N ILE A 78 10.80 -14.08 30.48
CA ILE A 78 9.43 -14.59 30.28
C ILE A 78 8.53 -14.03 31.36
N PHE A 79 8.31 -12.71 31.39
CA PHE A 79 7.09 -12.10 31.96
C PHE A 79 7.07 -10.58 31.74
N HIS A 80 6.82 -10.12 30.51
CA HIS A 80 6.38 -8.73 30.33
C HIS A 80 5.36 -8.51 29.20
N GLN A 81 4.80 -9.59 28.64
CA GLN A 81 3.78 -9.48 27.59
C GLN A 81 2.33 -9.59 28.10
N ALA A 82 2.13 -9.77 29.42
CA ALA A 82 0.81 -10.05 29.99
C ALA A 82 0.00 -8.80 30.42
N LEU A 83 0.58 -7.60 30.45
CA LEU A 83 -0.13 -6.38 30.89
C LEU A 83 -0.65 -5.49 29.76
N PHE A 84 -0.50 -5.90 28.50
CA PHE A 84 -1.01 -5.12 27.35
C PHE A 84 -2.38 -5.60 26.81
N LEU A 85 -2.93 -6.69 27.35
CA LEU A 85 -4.18 -7.27 26.86
C LEU A 85 -5.44 -6.89 27.65
N GLU A 86 -5.31 -6.22 28.81
CA GLU A 86 -6.48 -5.85 29.63
C GLU A 86 -7.04 -4.45 29.35
N ASN A 87 -6.37 -3.63 28.53
CA ASN A 87 -6.88 -2.28 28.19
C ASN A 87 -7.67 -2.21 26.86
N LEU A 88 -7.75 -3.32 26.10
CA LEU A 88 -8.46 -3.35 24.82
C LEU A 88 -9.93 -3.77 24.93
N THR A 89 -10.40 -4.20 26.11
CA THR A 89 -11.80 -4.60 26.32
C THR A 89 -12.74 -3.44 26.63
N GLN A 90 -12.24 -2.21 26.75
CA GLN A 90 -13.04 -1.04 27.13
C GLN A 90 -13.25 -0.01 26.01
N SER A 91 -12.85 -0.34 24.78
CA SER A 91 -13.35 0.34 23.58
C SER A 91 -14.64 -0.37 23.15
N LYS A 92 -15.78 0.15 23.59
CA LYS A 92 -17.10 -0.23 23.08
C LYS A 92 -17.03 -0.26 21.55
N GLN A 93 -17.17 -1.45 20.98
CA GLN A 93 -17.47 -1.61 19.57
C GLN A 93 -18.87 -1.03 19.35
N GLU A 94 -18.96 0.27 19.05
CA GLU A 94 -20.02 0.74 18.18
C GLU A 94 -19.78 0.05 16.85
N THR A 95 -20.39 -1.13 16.70
CA THR A 95 -20.56 -1.78 15.42
C THR A 95 -21.45 -0.86 14.59
N VAL A 96 -20.83 0.15 13.97
CA VAL A 96 -21.48 0.89 12.90
C VAL A 96 -21.72 -0.15 11.84
N ASN A 97 -22.95 -0.67 11.81
CA ASN A 97 -23.43 -1.61 10.83
C ASN A 97 -23.53 -0.82 9.51
N LYS A 98 -22.37 -0.56 8.90
CA LYS A 98 -22.26 0.08 7.59
C LYS A 98 -22.72 -0.98 6.61
N ASN A 99 -24.04 -1.04 6.43
CA ASN A 99 -24.66 -1.86 5.42
C ASN A 99 -24.32 -1.21 4.07
N PHE A 100 -23.12 -1.49 3.57
CA PHE A 100 -22.66 -1.00 2.28
C PHE A 100 -23.53 -1.67 1.22
N ASN A 101 -24.51 -0.95 0.70
CA ASN A 101 -25.33 -1.46 -0.39
C ASN A 101 -24.50 -1.38 -1.69
N PHE A 102 -24.01 -2.54 -2.15
CA PHE A 102 -23.21 -2.67 -3.37
C PHE A 102 -24.06 -2.59 -4.66
N MET A 103 -25.38 -2.43 -4.53
CA MET A 103 -26.32 -2.44 -5.63
C MET A 103 -26.82 -1.03 -5.92
N LYS A 104 -26.95 -0.72 -7.21
CA LYS A 104 -27.59 0.48 -7.75
C LYS A 104 -28.75 0.09 -8.66
N ILE A 105 -29.81 0.88 -8.63
CA ILE A 105 -31.00 0.65 -9.45
C ILE A 105 -30.85 1.40 -10.78
N CYS A 106 -31.08 0.70 -11.89
CA CYS A 106 -31.12 1.34 -13.21
C CYS A 106 -32.30 2.32 -13.27
N THR A 107 -32.03 3.56 -13.66
CA THR A 107 -33.07 4.60 -13.73
C THR A 107 -34.15 4.29 -14.76
N LEU A 108 -33.80 3.58 -15.85
CA LEU A 108 -34.71 3.22 -16.93
C LEU A 108 -35.55 1.97 -16.66
N CYS A 109 -34.91 0.83 -16.38
CA CYS A 109 -35.62 -0.46 -16.28
C CYS A 109 -35.76 -0.97 -14.84
N LYS A 110 -35.35 -0.17 -13.85
CA LYS A 110 -35.40 -0.50 -12.40
C LYS A 110 -34.66 -1.77 -11.98
N THR A 111 -33.88 -2.36 -12.87
CA THR A 111 -33.06 -3.53 -12.56
C THR A 111 -31.94 -3.16 -11.60
N GLU A 112 -31.66 -4.04 -10.64
CA GLU A 112 -30.49 -3.92 -9.76
C GLU A 112 -29.21 -4.34 -10.48
N ASN A 113 -28.20 -3.48 -10.40
CA ASN A 113 -26.89 -3.63 -10.98
C ASN A 113 -25.83 -3.42 -9.91
N TYR A 114 -24.66 -4.01 -10.06
CA TYR A 114 -23.56 -3.73 -9.14
C TYR A 114 -23.02 -2.33 -9.38
N PHE A 115 -22.52 -1.67 -8.32
CA PHE A 115 -21.99 -0.31 -8.39
C PHE A 115 -20.89 -0.14 -9.47
N TYR A 116 -20.02 -1.15 -9.63
CA TYR A 116 -18.92 -1.16 -10.61
C TYR A 116 -19.35 -1.33 -12.07
N GLN A 117 -20.62 -1.68 -12.34
CA GLN A 117 -21.10 -1.87 -13.71
C GLN A 117 -21.34 -0.51 -14.38
N SER A 118 -20.67 -0.29 -15.51
CA SER A 118 -20.83 0.92 -16.33
C SER A 118 -22.12 0.92 -17.16
N LYS A 119 -22.71 -0.26 -17.40
CA LYS A 119 -23.94 -0.45 -18.16
C LYS A 119 -24.90 -1.35 -17.40
N CYS A 120 -26.20 -1.11 -17.56
CA CYS A 120 -27.23 -1.98 -17.03
C CYS A 120 -27.17 -3.35 -17.71
N LYS A 121 -27.18 -4.42 -16.91
CA LYS A 121 -27.19 -5.81 -17.41
C LYS A 121 -28.44 -6.15 -18.24
N GLN A 122 -29.55 -5.44 -18.01
CA GLN A 122 -30.83 -5.73 -18.66
C GLN A 122 -31.05 -4.86 -19.91
N CYS A 123 -30.90 -3.54 -19.80
CA CYS A 123 -31.23 -2.62 -20.90
C CYS A 123 -30.01 -2.02 -21.59
N GLY A 124 -28.79 -2.33 -21.15
CA GLY A 124 -27.55 -1.81 -21.72
C GLY A 124 -27.29 -0.32 -21.48
N PHE A 125 -28.21 0.38 -20.80
CA PHE A 125 -28.09 1.81 -20.53
C PHE A 125 -26.88 2.12 -19.67
N ILE A 126 -26.17 3.20 -20.00
CA ILE A 126 -24.98 3.63 -19.26
C ILE A 126 -25.44 4.21 -17.92
N ILE A 127 -25.12 3.51 -16.83
CA ILE A 127 -25.37 3.98 -15.48
C ILE A 127 -24.11 4.72 -15.04
N ALA A 128 -23.95 5.96 -15.51
CA ALA A 128 -22.85 6.84 -15.11
C ALA A 128 -22.84 7.03 -13.59
N LEU A 129 -21.62 7.14 -13.02
CA LEU A 129 -21.37 7.36 -11.59
C LEU A 129 -21.96 8.67 -11.10
#